data_AF-A0AAU9UEJ3-F1
#
_entry.id   AF-A0AAU9UEJ3-F1
#
_cell.length_a   1.000
_cell.length_b   1.000
_cell.length_c   1.000
_cell.angle_alpha   90.00
_cell.angle_beta   90.00
_cell.angle_gamma   90.00
#
_symmetry.space_group_name_H-M   'P 1'
#
loop_
_entity.id
_entity.type
_entity.pdbx_description
1 polymer ?
#
loop_
_entity_poly.entity_id
_entity_poly.type
_entity_poly.pdbx_seq_one_letter_code
_entity_poly.pdbx_strand_id
1 'polypeptide(L)'
;MANLFEKVVYEDIYPIIAKGIPRTQHEFLRGTLSKLTLFSDFFLKAMEKGGQVDMVYTDIEKAFDRVNNVILLQKLHSLGIHGGLVTLGAVISY
;
A
#
# COMPACT_ATOMS: atom_id res chain seq x y z
N MET A 1 -24.65 -0.51 2.80
CA MET A 1 -24.24 0.25 4.00
C MET A 1 -22.74 0.12 4.28
N ALA A 2 -22.17 -1.10 4.28
CA ALA A 2 -20.73 -1.32 4.50
C ALA A 2 -19.80 -0.48 3.59
N ASN A 3 -20.05 -0.44 2.28
CA ASN A 3 -19.18 0.28 1.33
C ASN A 3 -19.18 1.81 1.51
N LEU A 4 -20.24 2.37 2.10
CA LEU A 4 -20.28 3.81 2.39
C LEU A 4 -19.44 4.12 3.63
N PHE A 5 -19.55 3.28 4.66
CA PHE A 5 -18.73 3.38 5.86
C PHE A 5 -17.24 3.21 5.54
N GLU A 6 -16.89 2.17 4.76
CA GLU A 6 -15.51 1.94 4.31
C GLU A 6 -14.97 3.16 3.54
N LYS A 7 -15.78 3.75 2.66
CA LYS A 7 -15.38 4.94 1.92
C LYS A 7 -15.11 6.13 2.84
N VAL A 8 -15.98 6.38 3.82
CA VAL A 8 -15.79 7.48 4.80
C VAL A 8 -14.51 7.26 5.60
N VAL A 9 -14.30 6.05 6.12
CA VAL A 9 -13.08 5.66 6.84
C VAL A 9 -11.84 5.84 5.96
N TYR A 10 -11.93 5.46 4.68
CA TYR A 10 -10.85 5.62 3.73
C TYR A 10 -10.49 7.09 3.49
N GLU A 11 -11.46 7.98 3.29
CA GLU A 11 -11.19 9.41 3.08
C GLU A 11 -10.48 10.05 4.28
N ASP A 12 -10.80 9.62 5.51
CA ASP A 12 -10.20 10.14 6.73
C ASP A 12 -8.78 9.60 6.97
N ILE A 13 -8.57 8.32 6.71
CA ILE A 13 -7.29 7.64 7.01
C ILE A 13 -6.26 7.81 5.88
N TYR A 14 -6.70 7.87 4.62
CA TYR A 14 -5.81 7.91 3.46
C TYR A 14 -4.78 9.05 3.52
N PRO A 15 -5.12 10.30 3.89
CA PRO A 15 -4.13 11.39 3.99
C PRO A 15 -3.03 11.15 5.03
N ILE A 16 -3.31 10.34 6.06
CA ILE A 16 -2.34 9.97 7.10
C ILE A 16 -1.43 8.88 6.56
N ILE A 17 -2.01 7.81 6.00
CA ILE A 17 -1.26 6.67 5.45
C ILE A 17 -0.39 7.10 4.27
N ALA A 18 -0.91 7.92 3.36
CA ALA A 18 -0.19 8.36 2.16
C ALA A 18 1.13 9.10 2.47
N LYS A 19 1.24 9.73 3.64
CA LYS A 19 2.48 10.39 4.09
C LYS A 19 3.58 9.40 4.50
N GLY A 20 3.20 8.21 4.97
CA GLY A 20 4.11 7.16 5.41
C GLY A 20 4.50 6.17 4.30
N ILE A 21 3.86 6.27 3.13
CA ILE A 21 4.13 5.37 2.01
C ILE A 21 5.32 5.89 1.17
N PRO A 22 6.28 5.02 0.79
CA PRO A 22 7.39 5.40 -0.08
C PRO A 22 6.91 5.94 -1.43
N ARG A 23 7.63 6.92 -1.99
CA ARG A 23 7.30 7.50 -3.31
C ARG A 23 7.40 6.48 -4.47
N THR A 24 8.07 5.37 -4.24
CA THR A 24 8.20 4.25 -5.18
C THR A 24 7.02 3.28 -5.12
N GLN A 25 6.18 3.37 -4.08
CA GLN A 25 4.92 2.65 -4.03
C GLN A 25 3.95 3.37 -4.96
N HIS A 26 3.50 2.65 -5.95
CA HIS A 26 2.68 3.17 -7.02
C HIS A 26 1.28 2.54 -6.92
N GLU A 27 1.19 1.25 -6.64
CA GLU A 27 -0.08 0.56 -6.46
C GLU A 27 -0.78 1.00 -5.16
N PHE A 28 -2.12 1.03 -5.20
CA PHE A 28 -3.01 1.41 -4.08
C PHE A 28 -2.93 2.89 -3.62
N LEU A 29 -2.24 3.74 -4.39
CA LEU A 29 -2.30 5.20 -4.24
C LEU A 29 -3.19 5.83 -5.32
N ARG A 30 -3.77 6.99 -5.01
CA ARG A 30 -4.49 7.81 -5.98
C ARG A 30 -3.51 8.31 -7.05
N GLY A 31 -3.80 8.02 -8.32
CA GLY A 31 -3.16 8.64 -9.48
C GLY A 31 -2.08 7.83 -10.20
N THR A 32 -2.14 6.50 -10.20
CA THR A 32 -0.98 5.70 -10.63
C THR A 32 -1.10 5.04 -12.00
N LEU A 33 -0.33 5.56 -12.96
CA LEU A 33 0.11 4.87 -14.20
C LEU A 33 1.65 4.76 -14.29
N SER A 34 2.37 5.01 -13.19
CA SER A 34 3.81 5.34 -13.23
C SER A 34 4.78 4.17 -13.13
N LYS A 35 4.40 3.02 -12.53
CA LYS A 35 5.36 1.97 -12.18
C LYS A 35 6.04 1.34 -13.40
N LEU A 36 5.24 0.93 -14.39
CA LEU A 36 5.78 0.28 -15.59
C LEU A 36 6.62 1.26 -16.41
N THR A 37 6.16 2.49 -16.58
CA THR A 37 6.88 3.51 -17.35
C THR A 37 8.21 3.88 -16.69
N LEU A 38 8.23 4.12 -15.37
CA LEU A 38 9.45 4.47 -14.64
C LEU A 38 10.47 3.33 -14.65
N PHE A 39 9.99 2.08 -14.54
CA PHE A 39 10.83 0.90 -14.61
C PHE A 39 11.39 0.69 -16.03
N SER A 40 10.56 0.82 -17.06
CA SER A 40 11.00 0.71 -18.46
C SER A 40 12.06 1.75 -18.80
N ASP A 41 11.89 3.01 -18.37
CA ASP A 41 12.89 4.06 -18.56
C ASP A 41 14.22 3.72 -17.86
N PHE A 42 14.15 3.20 -16.64
CA PHE A 42 15.33 2.77 -15.90
C PHE A 42 16.04 1.61 -16.61
N PHE A 43 15.29 0.59 -17.03
CA PHE A 43 15.80 -0.59 -17.72
C PHE A 43 16.47 -0.21 -19.03
N LEU A 44 15.80 0.60 -19.86
CA LEU A 44 16.34 1.07 -21.15
C LEU A 44 17.64 1.85 -20.97
N LYS A 45 17.71 2.77 -20.00
CA LYS A 45 18.92 3.55 -19.72
C LYS A 45 20.09 2.70 -19.22
N ALA A 46 19.81 1.64 -18.46
CA ALA A 46 20.84 0.72 -18.02
C ALA A 46 21.38 -0.12 -19.18
N MET A 47 20.48 -0.59 -20.06
CA MET A 47 20.84 -1.34 -21.27
C MET A 47 21.67 -0.49 -22.24
N GLU A 48 21.30 0.77 -22.47
CA GLU A 48 22.04 1.71 -23.33
C GLU A 48 23.49 1.92 -22.85
N LYS A 49 23.75 1.78 -21.54
CA LYS A 49 25.08 1.92 -20.94
C LYS A 49 25.86 0.61 -20.90
N GLY A 50 25.33 -0.48 -21.49
CA GLY A 50 25.91 -1.81 -21.41
C GLY A 50 25.84 -2.45 -20.02
N GLY A 51 24.94 -1.94 -19.16
CA GLY A 51 24.72 -2.49 -17.82
C GLY A 51 23.75 -3.67 -17.82
N GLN A 52 23.81 -4.47 -16.75
CA GLN A 52 22.84 -5.53 -16.47
C GLN A 52 21.86 -5.07 -15.40
N VAL A 53 20.58 -5.42 -15.57
CA VAL A 53 19.52 -5.20 -14.59
C VAL A 53 18.85 -6.54 -14.31
N ASP A 54 18.96 -7.01 -13.07
CA ASP A 54 18.26 -8.19 -12.58
C ASP A 54 17.02 -7.76 -11.78
N MET A 55 15.88 -8.38 -12.05
CA MET A 55 14.61 -8.06 -11.41
C MET A 55 14.06 -9.27 -10.65
N VAL A 56 13.69 -9.04 -9.39
CA VAL A 56 12.97 -10.02 -8.57
C VAL A 56 11.53 -9.55 -8.42
N TYR A 57 10.59 -10.32 -8.97
CA TYR A 57 9.16 -10.10 -8.77
C TYR A 57 8.66 -11.03 -7.66
N THR A 58 8.11 -10.47 -6.59
CA THR A 58 7.54 -11.24 -5.48
C THR A 58 6.03 -11.07 -5.47
N ASP A 59 5.31 -12.20 -5.48
CA ASP A 59 3.87 -12.23 -5.33
C ASP A 59 3.49 -12.85 -3.98
N ILE A 60 2.55 -12.22 -3.27
CA ILE A 60 2.07 -12.67 -1.96
C ILE A 60 0.69 -13.25 -2.15
N GLU A 61 0.60 -14.57 -2.13
CA GLU A 61 -0.69 -15.27 -2.18
C GLU A 61 -1.59 -14.81 -1.03
N LYS A 62 -2.79 -14.31 -1.35
CA LYS A 62 -3.83 -13.92 -0.39
C LYS A 62 -3.30 -12.94 0.67
N ALA A 63 -2.62 -11.88 0.24
CA ALA A 63 -1.97 -10.90 1.12
C ALA A 63 -2.90 -10.32 2.20
N PHE A 64 -4.18 -10.10 1.90
CA PHE A 64 -5.17 -9.61 2.87
C PHE A 64 -5.60 -10.67 3.88
N ASP A 65 -5.67 -11.95 3.49
CA ASP A 65 -6.05 -13.04 4.39
C ASP A 65 -4.90 -13.42 5.34
N ARG A 66 -3.65 -13.21 4.91
CA ARG A 66 -2.44 -13.57 5.66
C ARG A 66 -1.89 -12.45 6.54
N VAL A 67 -2.51 -11.26 6.53
CA VAL A 67 -2.02 -10.13 7.32
C VAL A 67 -2.18 -10.41 8.82
N ASN A 68 -1.11 -10.26 9.59
CA ASN A 68 -1.20 -10.38 11.04
C ASN A 68 -1.85 -9.13 11.62
N ASN A 69 -3.04 -9.29 12.20
CA ASN A 69 -3.81 -8.18 12.76
C ASN A 69 -3.06 -7.42 13.86
N VAL A 70 -2.36 -8.10 14.77
CA VAL A 70 -1.61 -7.43 15.85
C VAL A 70 -0.54 -6.50 15.28
N ILE A 71 0.22 -6.98 14.28
CA ILE A 71 1.25 -6.18 13.62
C ILE A 71 0.62 -5.02 12.84
N LEU A 72 -0.50 -5.25 12.14
CA LEU A 72 -1.23 -4.21 11.42
C LEU A 72 -1.69 -3.10 12.37
N LEU A 73 -2.28 -3.45 13.51
CA LEU A 73 -2.75 -2.48 14.51
C LEU A 73 -1.59 -1.69 15.12
N GLN A 74 -0.46 -2.34 15.42
CA GLN A 74 0.73 -1.65 15.91
C GLN A 74 1.26 -0.64 14.89
N LYS A 75 1.27 -0.99 13.59
CA LYS A 75 1.67 -0.07 12.52
C LYS A 75 0.73 1.12 12.41
N LEU A 76 -0.59 0.90 12.42
CA LEU A 76 -1.58 1.98 12.41
C LEU A 76 -1.43 2.91 13.62
N HIS A 77 -1.22 2.33 14.80
CA HIS A 77 -0.95 3.10 16.01
C HIS A 77 0.32 3.95 15.88
N SER A 78 1.40 3.40 15.30
CA SER A 78 2.64 4.17 15.07
C SER A 78 2.48 5.34 14.09
N LEU A 79 1.47 5.28 13.21
CA LEU A 79 1.11 6.35 12.27
C LEU A 79 0.16 7.40 12.88
N GLY A 80 -0.18 7.27 14.16
CA GLY A 80 -1.08 8.20 14.86
C GLY A 80 -2.57 7.85 14.72
N ILE A 81 -2.90 6.66 14.21
CA ILE A 81 -4.28 6.19 14.07
C ILE A 81 -4.64 5.41 15.32
N HIS A 82 -5.51 5.99 16.16
CA HIS A 82 -5.87 5.48 17.48
C HIS A 82 -7.40 5.38 17.65
N GLY A 83 -7.87 4.56 18.60
CA GLY A 83 -9.28 4.50 19.00
C GLY A 83 -10.17 3.52 18.23
N GLY A 84 -11.49 3.60 18.46
CA GLY A 84 -12.50 2.63 17.99
C GLY A 84 -12.66 2.48 16.47
N LEU A 85 -12.05 3.37 15.70
CA LEU A 85 -11.92 3.28 14.23
C LEU A 85 -11.13 2.03 13.80
N VAL A 86 -10.17 1.63 14.63
CA VAL A 86 -9.35 0.43 14.44
C VAL A 86 -10.11 -0.84 14.85
N THR A 87 -10.96 -0.72 15.87
CA THR A 87 -11.76 -1.83 16.41
C THR A 87 -12.94 -2.19 15.50
N LEU A 88 -13.55 -1.23 14.80
CA LEU A 88 -14.66 -1.53 13.88
C LEU A 88 -14.21 -2.31 12.64
N GLY A 89 -13.05 -2.03 12.06
CA GLY A 89 -12.53 -2.80 10.91
C GLY A 89 -12.27 -4.27 11.23
N ALA A 90 -11.76 -4.56 12.43
CA ALA A 90 -11.53 -5.93 12.90
C ALA A 90 -12.82 -6.71 13.19
N VAL A 91 -13.94 -6.03 13.48
CA VAL A 91 -15.24 -6.65 13.76
C VAL A 91 -16.04 -6.98 12.49
N ILE A 92 -15.74 -6.33 11.36
CA ILE A 92 -16.46 -6.53 10.09
C ILE A 92 -15.75 -7.59 9.20
N SER A 93 -14.54 -8.03 9.55
CA SER A 93 -13.81 -9.10 8.85
C SER A 93 -14.08 -10.53 9.36
N TYR A 94 -15.12 -10.73 10.18
CA TYR A 94 -15.64 -12.04 10.57
C TYR A 94 -17.02 -12.30 9.98
#